data_AF-A0A6M4GG86-F1
#
_entry.id   AF-A0A6M4GG86-F1
#
_cell.length_a   1.000
_cell.length_b   1.000
_cell.length_c   1.000
_cell.angle_alpha   90.00
_cell.angle_beta   90.00
_cell.angle_gamma   90.00
#
_symmetry.space_group_name_H-M   'P 1'
#
loop_
_entity.id
_entity.type
_entity.pdbx_description
1 polymer ?
#
loop_
_entity_poly.entity_id
_entity_poly.type
_entity_poly.pdbx_seq_one_letter_code
_entity_poly.pdbx_strand_id
1 'polypeptide(L)' 'MGQHARFDIDTYNQTKNLSGGPVVGVVYEEIPFIEPATDEQGNVTRSGKIAYLVAYAVAAVALGYWFWM' A
#
# COMPACT_ATOMS: atom_id res chain seq x y z
N MET A 1 12.50 14.38 46.87
CA MET A 1 13.56 13.94 45.92
C MET A 1 13.27 12.51 45.51
N GLY A 2 13.51 12.18 44.23
CA GLY A 2 12.84 11.13 43.46
C GLY A 2 12.87 9.71 44.05
N GLN A 3 11.69 9.07 44.07
CA GLN A 3 11.60 7.62 44.15
C GLN A 3 12.19 7.06 42.85
N HIS A 4 13.40 6.51 42.93
CA HIS A 4 13.89 5.63 41.88
C HIS A 4 12.88 4.48 41.77
N ALA A 5 12.21 4.38 40.62
CA ALA A 5 11.38 3.23 40.30
C ALA A 5 12.27 1.98 40.41
N ARG A 6 12.15 1.26 41.52
CA ARG A 6 12.89 0.03 41.75
C ARG A 6 12.51 -0.92 40.61
N PHE A 7 13.51 -1.41 39.89
CA PHE A 7 13.30 -2.34 38.80
C PHE A 7 12.56 -3.58 39.32
N ASP A 8 11.33 -3.76 38.84
CA ASP A 8 10.48 -4.88 39.23
C ASP A 8 10.88 -6.12 38.43
N ILE A 9 11.65 -6.97 39.10
CA ILE A 9 12.19 -8.20 38.52
C ILE A 9 11.09 -9.23 38.23
N ASP A 10 9.96 -9.16 38.94
CA ASP A 10 8.84 -10.08 38.76
C ASP A 10 8.10 -9.75 37.47
N THR A 11 7.82 -8.46 37.24
CA THR A 11 7.26 -7.97 35.98
C THR A 11 8.19 -8.27 34.79
N TYR A 12 9.51 -8.10 34.95
CA TYR A 12 10.48 -8.46 33.92
C TYR A 12 10.48 -9.97 33.64
N ASN A 13 10.49 -10.82 34.66
CA ASN A 13 10.49 -12.27 34.48
C ASN A 13 9.20 -12.81 33.85
N GLN A 14 8.07 -12.15 34.09
CA GLN A 14 6.79 -12.49 33.45
C GLN A 14 6.75 -12.10 31.98
N THR A 15 7.43 -11.02 31.59
CA THR A 15 7.35 -10.47 30.23
C THR A 15 8.56 -10.79 29.35
N LYS A 16 9.71 -11.15 29.91
CA LYS A 16 10.97 -11.40 29.16
C LYS A 16 10.86 -12.50 28.11
N ASN A 17 9.95 -13.45 28.31
CA ASN A 17 9.71 -14.57 27.39
C ASN A 17 8.36 -14.44 26.66
N LEU A 18 7.56 -13.41 26.95
CA LEU A 18 6.40 -13.08 26.15
C LEU A 18 6.93 -12.33 24.93
N SER A 19 6.84 -12.93 23.75
CA SER A 19 7.16 -12.27 22.48
C SER A 19 6.16 -11.16 22.11
N GLY A 20 5.56 -10.50 23.11
CA GLY A 20 4.54 -9.46 23.00
C GLY A 20 5.08 -8.14 22.44
N GLY A 21 6.12 -8.21 21.60
CA GLY A 21 6.36 -7.16 20.64
C GLY A 21 5.12 -6.97 19.76
N PRO A 22 4.91 -5.76 19.21
CA PRO A 22 3.75 -5.47 18.38
C PRO A 22 3.65 -6.51 17.25
N VAL A 23 2.50 -7.19 17.17
CA VAL A 23 2.18 -8.06 16.03
C VAL A 23 1.91 -7.15 14.85
N VAL A 24 2.91 -6.97 13.99
CA VAL A 24 2.77 -6.24 12.72
C VAL A 24 1.98 -7.13 11.77
N GLY A 25 0.66 -6.94 11.74
CA GLY A 25 -0.20 -7.54 10.72
C GLY A 25 0.01 -6.80 9.40
N VAL A 26 0.73 -7.41 8.46
CA VAL A 26 0.76 -6.93 7.08
C VAL A 26 -0.55 -7.37 6.43
N VAL A 27 -1.47 -6.41 6.25
CA VAL A 27 -2.66 -6.62 5.45
C VAL A 27 -2.24 -6.45 3.99
N TYR A 28 -2.15 -7.56 3.26
CA TYR A 28 -2.02 -7.52 1.82
C TYR A 28 -3.39 -7.14 1.26
N GLU A 29 -3.58 -5.86 1.01
CA GLU A 29 -4.74 -5.37 0.26
C GLU A 29 -4.48 -5.67 -1.23
N GLU A 30 -5.27 -6.55 -1.81
CA GLU A 30 -5.28 -6.74 -3.26
C GLU A 30 -5.78 -5.43 -3.89
N ILE A 31 -4.89 -4.74 -4.60
CA ILE A 31 -5.26 -3.53 -5.33
C ILE A 31 -6.27 -3.97 -6.41
N PRO A 32 -7.52 -3.49 -6.38
CA PRO A 32 -8.52 -3.90 -7.36
C PRO A 32 -8.04 -3.52 -8.75
N PHE A 33 -8.02 -4.49 -9.66
CA PHE A 33 -7.67 -4.24 -11.05
C PHE A 33 -8.78 -3.41 -11.70
N ILE A 34 -8.41 -2.27 -12.28
CA ILE A 34 -9.35 -1.44 -13.03
C ILE A 34 -9.57 -2.11 -14.39
N GLU A 35 -10.71 -2.77 -14.55
CA GLU A 35 -11.06 -3.40 -15.82
C GLU A 35 -11.42 -2.36 -16.88
N PRO A 36 -10.98 -2.57 -18.14
CA PRO A 36 -11.40 -1.71 -19.25
C PRO A 36 -12.89 -1.90 -19.52
N ALA A 37 -13.60 -0.80 -19.82
CA ALA A 37 -15.02 -0.88 -20.18
C ALA A 37 -15.23 -1.77 -21.42
N THR A 38 -15.93 -2.89 -21.24
CA THR A 38 -16.28 -3.87 -22.27
C THR A 38 -17.73 -3.73 -22.72
N ASP A 39 -18.02 -4.14 -23.96
CA ASP A 39 -19.38 -4.24 -24.49
C ASP A 39 -20.05 -5.59 -24.10
N GLU A 40 -21.31 -5.78 -24.49
CA GLU A 40 -22.09 -7.01 -24.23
C GLU A 40 -21.45 -8.29 -24.82
N GLN A 41 -20.48 -8.14 -25.73
CA GLN A 41 -19.75 -9.22 -26.40
C GLN A 41 -18.36 -9.44 -25.79
N GLY A 42 -18.00 -8.67 -24.74
CA GLY A 42 -16.71 -8.75 -24.05
C GLY A 42 -15.58 -8.02 -24.77
N ASN A 43 -15.85 -7.27 -25.84
CA ASN A 43 -14.82 -6.50 -26.52
C ASN A 43 -14.61 -5.16 -25.82
N VAL A 44 -13.37 -4.69 -25.73
CA VAL A 44 -13.08 -3.35 -25.21
C VAL A 44 -13.79 -2.31 -26.07
N THR A 45 -14.64 -1.51 -25.43
CA THR A 45 -15.40 -0.43 -26.06
C THR A 45 -14.46 0.55 -26.76
N ARG A 46 -14.94 1.22 -27.83
CA ARG A 46 -14.15 2.26 -28.51
C ARG A 46 -13.76 3.39 -27.56
N SER A 47 -14.66 3.78 -26.67
CA SER A 47 -14.38 4.74 -25.58
C SER A 47 -13.30 4.23 -24.64
N GLY A 48 -13.33 2.96 -24.23
CA GLY A 48 -12.28 2.33 -23.42
C GLY A 48 -10.91 2.35 -24.10
N LYS A 49 -10.85 2.07 -25.41
CA LYS A 49 -9.59 2.15 -26.18
C LYS A 49 -9.03 3.57 -26.23
N ILE A 50 -9.88 4.57 -26.46
CA ILE A 50 -9.47 5.98 -26.50
C ILE A 50 -9.00 6.43 -25.12
N ALA A 51 -9.72 6.11 -24.06
CA ALA A 51 -9.34 6.44 -22.68
C ALA A 51 -7.97 5.84 -22.31
N TYR A 52 -7.72 4.59 -22.73
CA TYR A 52 -6.44 3.93 -22.54
C TYR A 52 -5.30 4.66 -23.25
N LEU A 53 -5.49 5.05 -24.52
CA LEU A 53 -4.48 5.83 -25.25
C LEU A 53 -4.18 7.18 -24.59
N VAL A 54 -5.21 7.87 -24.10
CA VAL A 54 -5.04 9.15 -23.38
C VAL A 54 -4.25 8.94 -22.09
N ALA A 55 -4.53 7.89 -21.32
CA ALA A 55 -3.78 7.58 -20.10
C ALA A 55 -2.28 7.38 -20.39
N TYR A 56 -1.93 6.65 -21.45
CA TYR A 56 -0.53 6.48 -21.86
C TYR A 56 0.11 7.79 -22.32
N ALA A 57 -0.61 8.63 -23.06
CA ALA A 57 -0.09 9.93 -23.48
C ALA A 57 0.23 10.82 -22.27
N VAL A 58 -0.66 10.87 -21.28
CA VAL A 58 -0.45 11.62 -20.03
C VAL A 58 0.74 11.06 -19.25
N ALA A 59 0.83 9.73 -19.09
CA ALA A 59 1.95 9.10 -18.40
C ALA A 59 3.29 9.38 -19.10
N ALA A 60 3.34 9.29 -20.43
CA ALA A 60 4.54 9.59 -21.21
C ALA A 60 4.98 11.05 -21.07
N VAL A 61 4.04 12.00 -21.08
CA VAL A 61 4.33 13.42 -20.88
C VAL A 61 4.84 13.68 -19.46
N ALA A 62 4.20 13.10 -18.44
CA ALA A 62 4.62 13.24 -17.06
C ALA A 62 6.03 12.70 -16.82
N LEU A 63 6.33 11.51 -17.35
CA LEU A 63 7.67 10.91 -17.28
C LEU A 63 8.68 11.75 -18.06
N GLY A 64 8.34 12.19 -19.28
CA GLY A 64 9.21 13.04 -20.09
C GLY A 64 9.56 14.35 -19.38
N TYR A 65 8.58 14.98 -18.73
CA TYR A 65 8.81 16.18 -17.92
C TYR A 65 9.74 15.89 -16.73
N TRP A 66 9.51 14.80 -16.00
CA TRP A 66 10.33 14.42 -14.85
C TRP A 66 11.79 14.18 -15.25
N PHE A 67 12.04 13.47 -16.35
CA PHE A 67 13.42 13.20 -16.80
C PHE A 67 14.10 14.39 -17.49
N TRP A 68 13.33 15.36 -17.97
CA TRP A 68 13.88 16.60 -18.52
C TRP A 68 14.36 17.56 -17.43
N MET A 69 13.73 17.53 -16.25
CA MET A 69 14.06 18.38 -15.10
C MET A 69 15.19 17.81 -14.25
#